data_AF-A0A349DL56-F1
#
_entry.id   AF-A0A349DL56-F1
#
_cell.length_a   1.000
_cell.length_b   1.000
_cell.length_c   1.000
_cell.angle_alpha   90.00
_cell.angle_beta   90.00
_cell.angle_gamma   90.00
#
_symmetry.space_group_name_H-M   'P 1'
#
loop_
_entity.id
_entity.type
_entity.pdbx_description
1 polymer ?
#
loop_
_entity_poly.entity_id
_entity_poly.type
_entity_poly.pdbx_seq_one_letter_code
_entity_poly.pdbx_strand_id
1 'polypeptide(L)'
;MKIVNFDREVDQLLNTNDWHNIELLANILKGFDYTPKYTRQLISKITYLYFDEFLPNLDYHRFGCTLINKNTFTLIFNRLNEYLDIPYMTVEISADTIMLNTYLQNETAGQPKVFEIELEELARFLFYGLKARFEIGELRA
;
A
#
# COMPACT_ATOMS: atom_id res chain seq x y z
N MET A 1 26.97 -3.47 10.42
CA MET A 1 27.52 -3.47 9.04
C MET A 1 26.56 -2.63 8.19
N LYS A 2 26.91 -1.39 7.84
CA LYS A 2 26.05 -0.54 6.99
C LYS A 2 26.04 -1.17 5.61
N ILE A 3 24.88 -1.62 5.13
CA ILE A 3 24.73 -2.19 3.79
C ILE A 3 24.79 -1.00 2.82
N VAL A 4 26.00 -0.72 2.31
CA VAL A 4 26.31 0.42 1.43
C VAL A 4 25.53 0.37 0.11
N ASN A 5 24.80 -0.72 -0.18
CA ASN A 5 23.97 -0.88 -1.39
C ASN A 5 22.46 -0.95 -1.14
N PHE A 6 21.98 -0.96 0.11
CA PHE A 6 20.56 -1.17 0.40
C PHE A 6 19.68 -0.09 -0.26
N ASP A 7 20.03 1.18 -0.06
CA ASP A 7 19.30 2.31 -0.64
C ASP A 7 19.26 2.24 -2.17
N ARG A 8 20.40 1.89 -2.80
CA ARG A 8 20.52 1.82 -4.26
C ARG A 8 19.71 0.65 -4.85
N GLU A 9 19.73 -0.51 -4.20
CA GLU A 9 18.98 -1.69 -4.64
C GLU A 9 17.47 -1.48 -4.50
N VAL A 10 17.04 -0.87 -3.39
CA VAL A 10 15.64 -0.51 -3.19
C VAL A 10 15.19 0.53 -4.22
N ASP A 11 15.97 1.57 -4.47
CA ASP A 11 15.65 2.59 -5.48
C ASP A 11 15.57 1.99 -6.90
N GLN A 12 16.42 1.01 -7.23
CA GLN A 12 16.35 0.31 -8.53
C GLN A 12 15.06 -0.50 -8.68
N LEU A 13 14.68 -1.27 -7.65
CA LEU A 13 13.44 -2.06 -7.65
C LEU A 13 12.18 -1.16 -7.62
N LEU A 14 12.25 0.00 -6.97
CA LEU A 14 11.17 0.98 -6.95
C LEU A 14 10.95 1.65 -8.31
N ASN A 15 11.93 1.68 -9.20
CA ASN A 15 11.81 2.32 -10.51
C ASN A 15 11.22 1.41 -11.62
N THR A 16 10.94 0.14 -11.35
CA THR A 16 10.41 -0.80 -12.36
C THR A 16 8.91 -1.09 -12.18
N ASN A 17 8.09 -1.00 -13.22
CA ASN A 17 6.66 -1.35 -13.13
C ASN A 17 6.44 -2.86 -13.32
N ASP A 18 7.10 -3.66 -12.49
CA ASP A 18 7.13 -5.11 -12.59
C ASP A 18 6.76 -5.76 -11.24
N TRP A 19 5.77 -6.66 -11.27
CA TRP A 19 5.23 -7.32 -10.07
C TRP A 19 6.24 -8.25 -9.39
N HIS A 20 7.17 -8.85 -10.12
CA HIS A 20 8.23 -9.67 -9.54
C HIS A 20 9.24 -8.81 -8.77
N ASN A 21 9.59 -7.64 -9.28
CA ASN A 21 10.44 -6.69 -8.55
C ASN A 21 9.77 -6.14 -7.29
N ILE A 22 8.45 -6.03 -7.29
CA ILE A 22 7.64 -5.66 -6.11
C ILE A 22 7.70 -6.75 -5.06
N GLU A 23 7.56 -8.01 -5.46
CA GLU A 23 7.70 -9.15 -4.56
C GLU A 23 9.09 -9.21 -3.92
N LEU A 24 10.15 -9.02 -4.72
CA LEU A 24 11.53 -8.97 -4.24
C LEU A 24 11.72 -7.83 -3.23
N LEU A 25 11.21 -6.63 -3.54
CA LEU A 25 11.30 -5.48 -2.65
C LEU A 25 10.54 -5.72 -1.33
N ALA A 26 9.34 -6.32 -1.39
CA ALA A 26 8.57 -6.63 -0.21
C ALA A 26 9.29 -7.61 0.73
N ASN A 27 9.91 -8.65 0.16
CA ASN A 27 10.73 -9.61 0.90
C ASN A 27 11.98 -8.98 1.53
N ILE A 28 12.65 -8.08 0.78
CA ILE A 28 13.77 -7.29 1.32
C ILE A 28 13.27 -6.47 2.51
N LEU A 29 12.21 -5.67 2.35
CA LEU A 29 11.70 -4.81 3.41
C LEU A 29 11.24 -5.60 4.64
N LYS A 30 10.68 -6.79 4.45
CA LYS A 30 10.37 -7.73 5.53
C LYS A 30 11.63 -8.12 6.31
N GLY A 31 12.74 -8.43 5.64
CA GLY A 31 14.03 -8.70 6.28
C GLY A 31 14.66 -7.48 6.97
N PHE A 32 14.26 -6.26 6.61
CA PHE A 32 14.70 -4.99 7.21
C PHE A 32 13.63 -4.35 8.10
N ASP A 33 12.71 -5.16 8.63
CA ASP A 33 11.70 -4.74 9.60
C ASP A 33 10.91 -3.49 9.12
N TYR A 34 10.51 -3.53 7.85
CA TYR A 34 9.69 -2.53 7.18
C TYR A 34 10.21 -1.09 7.34
N THR A 35 11.45 -0.85 6.92
CA THR A 35 12.07 0.49 6.94
C THR A 35 11.11 1.58 6.41
N PRO A 36 10.70 2.57 7.23
CA PRO A 36 9.51 3.38 6.95
C PRO A 36 9.45 4.10 5.61
N LYS A 37 10.57 4.70 5.20
CA LYS A 37 10.69 5.42 3.92
C LYS A 37 10.30 4.52 2.74
N TYR A 38 10.89 3.32 2.69
CA TYR A 38 10.74 2.40 1.57
C TYR A 38 9.43 1.63 1.63
N THR A 39 8.94 1.31 2.82
CA THR A 39 7.60 0.73 3.02
C THR A 39 6.52 1.66 2.48
N ARG A 40 6.58 2.96 2.81
CA ARG A 40 5.65 3.95 2.27
C ARG A 40 5.68 3.98 0.74
N GLN A 41 6.88 4.00 0.14
CA GLN A 41 7.05 4.01 -1.31
C GLN A 41 6.49 2.74 -1.98
N LEU A 42 6.69 1.57 -1.38
CA LEU A 42 6.16 0.30 -1.87
C LEU A 42 4.61 0.28 -1.81
N ILE A 43 4.01 0.70 -0.69
CA ILE A 43 2.54 0.75 -0.56
C ILE A 43 1.95 1.69 -1.63
N SER A 44 2.52 2.88 -1.80
CA SER A 44 2.11 3.81 -2.86
C SER A 44 2.19 3.15 -4.23
N LYS A 45 3.32 2.51 -4.54
CA LYS A 45 3.55 1.87 -5.85
C LYS A 45 2.58 0.72 -6.15
N ILE A 46 2.35 -0.20 -5.19
CA ILE A 46 1.38 -1.29 -5.36
C ILE A 46 -0.02 -0.71 -5.59
N THR A 47 -0.39 0.31 -4.81
CA THR A 47 -1.68 1.00 -4.95
C THR A 47 -1.81 1.61 -6.35
N TYR A 48 -0.76 2.28 -6.86
CA TYR A 48 -0.74 2.85 -8.21
C TYR A 48 -0.87 1.80 -9.30
N LEU A 49 -0.08 0.73 -9.25
CA LEU A 49 -0.14 -0.32 -10.27
C LEU A 49 -1.48 -1.03 -10.27
N TYR A 50 -2.08 -1.23 -9.10
CA TYR A 50 -3.43 -1.76 -9.01
C TYR A 50 -4.46 -0.85 -9.70
N PHE A 51 -4.36 0.46 -9.49
CA PHE A 51 -5.23 1.41 -10.19
C PHE A 51 -4.96 1.46 -11.70
N ASP A 52 -3.71 1.37 -12.14
CA ASP A 52 -3.35 1.37 -13.56
C ASP A 52 -3.84 0.09 -14.27
N GLU A 53 -3.66 -1.09 -13.64
CA GLU A 53 -4.05 -2.40 -14.17
C GLU A 53 -5.57 -2.60 -14.21
N PHE A 54 -6.29 -2.15 -13.17
CA PHE A 54 -7.73 -2.44 -13.00
C PHE A 54 -8.65 -1.25 -13.26
N LEU A 55 -8.12 -0.03 -13.42
CA LEU A 55 -8.83 1.13 -13.98
C LEU A 55 -8.12 1.71 -15.23
N PRO A 56 -7.86 0.91 -16.28
CA PRO A 56 -7.05 1.34 -17.42
C PRO A 56 -7.65 2.48 -18.26
N ASN A 57 -8.92 2.85 -18.03
CA ASN A 57 -9.60 3.98 -18.66
C ASN A 57 -10.01 5.06 -17.63
N LEU A 58 -9.09 5.44 -16.75
CA LEU A 58 -9.32 6.48 -15.74
C LEU A 58 -9.79 7.82 -16.33
N ASP A 59 -9.40 8.17 -17.56
CA ASP A 59 -9.93 9.36 -18.26
C ASP A 59 -11.43 9.24 -18.63
N TYR A 60 -11.93 8.03 -18.87
CA TYR A 60 -13.38 7.77 -19.04
C TYR A 60 -14.11 7.85 -17.69
N HIS A 61 -13.45 7.43 -16.61
CA HIS A 61 -13.94 7.48 -15.24
C HIS A 61 -13.85 8.88 -14.58
N ARG A 62 -13.14 9.83 -15.20
CA ARG A 62 -13.19 11.27 -14.81
C ARG A 62 -14.58 11.88 -14.98
N PHE A 63 -15.39 11.35 -15.90
CA PHE A 63 -16.72 11.87 -16.22
C PHE A 63 -17.88 11.02 -15.69
N GLY A 64 -17.62 9.76 -15.32
CA GLY A 64 -18.60 8.88 -14.71
C GLY A 64 -18.06 8.41 -13.37
N CYS A 65 -18.72 8.81 -12.28
CA CYS A 65 -18.48 8.42 -10.90
C CYS A 65 -18.12 6.92 -10.76
N THR A 66 -16.85 6.56 -10.94
CA THR A 66 -16.34 5.32 -10.34
C THR A 66 -16.15 5.67 -8.88
N LEU A 67 -17.26 5.56 -8.14
CA LEU A 67 -17.28 5.71 -6.70
C LEU A 67 -16.33 4.66 -6.14
N ILE A 68 -15.09 5.09 -5.91
CA ILE A 68 -14.21 4.38 -5.01
C ILE A 68 -14.98 4.22 -3.72
N ASN A 69 -15.19 2.96 -3.37
CA ASN A 69 -16.02 2.56 -2.26
C ASN A 69 -15.27 1.50 -1.46
N LYS A 70 -15.93 0.99 -0.42
CA LYS A 70 -15.37 -0.06 0.44
C LYS A 70 -14.80 -1.25 -0.35
N ASN A 71 -15.42 -1.66 -1.44
CA ASN A 71 -14.97 -2.82 -2.23
C ASN A 71 -13.65 -2.50 -2.95
N THR A 72 -13.49 -1.31 -3.51
CA THR A 72 -12.23 -0.87 -4.14
C THR A 72 -11.08 -0.95 -3.13
N PHE A 73 -11.27 -0.41 -1.93
CA PHE A 73 -10.24 -0.47 -0.89
C PHE A 73 -10.04 -1.87 -0.32
N THR A 74 -11.08 -2.69 -0.27
CA THR A 74 -10.94 -4.11 0.12
C THR A 74 -10.06 -4.86 -0.87
N LEU A 75 -10.19 -4.59 -2.17
CA LEU A 75 -9.35 -5.22 -3.19
C LEU A 75 -7.89 -4.72 -3.12
N ILE A 76 -7.69 -3.42 -2.93
CA ILE A 76 -6.35 -2.84 -2.71
C ILE A 76 -5.71 -3.44 -1.46
N PHE A 77 -6.46 -3.54 -0.37
CA PHE A 77 -6.02 -4.17 0.87
C PHE A 77 -5.61 -5.63 0.64
N ASN A 78 -6.43 -6.43 -0.03
CA ASN A 78 -6.10 -7.81 -0.35
C ASN A 78 -4.83 -7.90 -1.21
N ARG A 79 -4.69 -7.02 -2.21
CA ARG A 79 -3.51 -6.97 -3.07
C ARG A 79 -2.25 -6.59 -2.31
N LEU A 80 -2.32 -5.59 -1.44
CA LEU A 80 -1.21 -5.24 -0.57
C LEU A 80 -0.84 -6.40 0.35
N ASN A 81 -1.85 -7.14 0.83
CA ASN A 81 -1.67 -8.28 1.71
C ASN A 81 -1.08 -9.53 1.02
N GLU A 82 -0.97 -9.54 -0.31
CA GLU A 82 -0.18 -10.55 -1.05
C GLU A 82 1.33 -10.34 -0.85
N TYR A 83 1.76 -9.11 -0.52
CA TYR A 83 3.16 -8.72 -0.44
C TYR A 83 3.59 -8.30 0.98
N LEU A 84 2.67 -7.73 1.75
CA LEU A 84 2.92 -7.14 3.06
C LEU A 84 2.01 -7.81 4.10
N ASP A 85 2.53 -8.09 5.28
CA ASP A 85 1.74 -8.70 6.36
C ASP A 85 0.93 -7.60 7.09
N ILE A 86 -0.11 -7.06 6.42
CA ILE A 86 -0.92 -5.94 6.91
C ILE A 86 -2.13 -6.46 7.69
N PRO A 87 -2.16 -6.39 9.04
CA PRO A 87 -3.33 -6.76 9.83
C PRO A 87 -4.56 -5.93 9.48
N TYR A 88 -4.40 -4.62 9.23
CA TYR A 88 -5.52 -3.78 8.84
C TYR A 88 -5.14 -2.48 8.12
N MET A 89 -6.14 -1.89 7.47
CA MET A 89 -6.09 -0.63 6.76
C MET A 89 -7.30 0.22 7.15
N THR A 90 -7.07 1.48 7.51
CA THR A 90 -8.12 2.48 7.70
C THR A 90 -8.03 3.49 6.55
N VAL A 91 -9.16 3.84 5.95
CA VAL A 91 -9.25 4.79 4.84
C VAL A 91 -10.23 5.89 5.21
N GLU A 92 -9.81 7.13 5.05
CA GLU A 92 -10.64 8.33 5.24
C GLU A 92 -10.96 8.94 3.87
N ILE A 93 -12.25 9.08 3.59
CA ILE A 93 -12.79 9.60 2.32
C ILE A 93 -13.82 10.68 2.66
N SER A 94 -13.53 11.95 2.37
CA SER A 94 -14.54 13.03 2.39
C SER A 94 -15.45 13.05 3.64
N ALA A 95 -14.88 12.86 4.83
CA ALA A 95 -15.53 12.77 6.16
C ALA A 95 -16.14 11.41 6.57
N ASP A 96 -16.06 10.38 5.72
CA ASP A 96 -16.36 8.98 6.08
C ASP A 96 -15.09 8.17 6.35
N THR A 97 -15.13 7.26 7.33
CA THR A 97 -14.01 6.35 7.66
C THR A 97 -14.39 4.90 7.39
N ILE A 98 -13.52 4.18 6.67
CA ILE A 98 -13.66 2.76 6.34
C ILE A 98 -12.51 2.00 6.99
N MET A 99 -12.83 1.03 7.86
CA MET A 99 -11.85 0.10 8.43
C MET A 99 -11.92 -1.26 7.70
N LEU A 100 -10.76 -1.78 7.32
CA LEU A 100 -10.58 -3.05 6.61
C LEU A 100 -9.57 -3.90 7.38
N ASN A 101 -9.93 -5.12 7.72
CA ASN A 101 -9.09 -6.02 8.51
C ASN A 101 -8.85 -7.31 7.75
N THR A 102 -7.71 -7.96 7.97
CA THR A 102 -7.53 -9.35 7.54
C THR A 102 -8.36 -10.27 8.43
N TYR A 103 -8.93 -11.32 7.83
CA TYR A 103 -9.68 -12.36 8.57
C TYR A 103 -8.76 -13.23 9.46
N LEU A 104 -7.44 -13.13 9.26
CA LEU A 104 -6.43 -13.84 10.03
C LEU A 104 -5.92 -12.93 11.16
N GLN A 105 -6.74 -12.75 12.20
CA GLN A 105 -6.26 -12.20 13.46
C GLN A 105 -5.35 -13.25 14.13
N ASN A 106 -4.04 -13.16 13.89
CA ASN A 106 -3.07 -13.86 14.74
C ASN A 106 -3.05 -13.18 16.12
N GLU A 107 -3.39 -13.91 17.16
CA GLU A 107 -3.52 -13.44 18.56
C GLU A 107 -2.20 -12.99 19.22
N THR A 108 -1.09 -12.91 18.47
CA THR A 108 0.24 -12.54 18.97
C THR A 108 1.01 -11.63 18.02
N ALA A 109 0.36 -10.66 17.39
CA ALA A 109 1.08 -9.56 16.74
C ALA A 109 1.56 -8.58 17.83
N GLY A 110 2.86 -8.26 17.85
CA GLY A 110 3.37 -7.17 18.67
C GLY A 110 2.83 -5.81 18.22
N GLN A 111 3.33 -4.71 18.79
CA GLN A 111 2.78 -3.38 18.48
C GLN A 111 2.93 -3.10 16.97
N PRO A 112 1.83 -2.90 16.23
CA PRO A 112 1.90 -2.68 14.80
C PRO A 112 2.57 -1.35 14.47
N LYS A 113 3.31 -1.32 13.36
CA LYS A 113 3.87 -0.08 12.80
C LYS A 113 2.82 0.60 11.95
N VAL A 114 2.55 1.86 12.28
CA VAL A 114 1.56 2.68 11.58
C VAL A 114 2.22 3.46 10.45
N PHE A 115 1.70 3.28 9.24
CA PHE A 115 2.11 4.02 8.05
C PHE A 115 0.93 4.81 7.50
N GLU A 116 0.99 6.12 7.65
CA GLU A 116 0.06 7.03 6.99
C GLU A 116 0.62 7.40 5.61
N ILE A 117 -0.24 7.27 4.60
CA ILE A 117 0.02 7.76 3.25
C ILE A 117 -1.14 8.66 2.82
N GLU A 118 -0.77 9.79 2.27
CA GLU A 118 -1.70 10.66 1.56
C GLU A 118 -1.72 10.22 0.11
N LEU A 119 -2.91 9.90 -0.39
CA LEU A 119 -3.11 9.49 -1.78
C LEU A 119 -3.48 10.71 -2.64
N GLU A 120 -2.96 11.90 -2.29
CA GLU A 120 -3.22 13.16 -2.98
C GLU A 120 -2.72 13.17 -4.43
N GLU A 121 -1.66 12.43 -4.72
CA GLU A 121 -1.17 12.24 -6.10
C GLU A 121 -2.10 11.34 -6.94
N LEU A 122 -2.95 10.52 -6.30
CA LEU A 122 -4.10 9.87 -6.94
C LEU A 122 -5.28 10.84 -7.11
N ALA A 123 -5.23 12.07 -6.59
CA ALA A 123 -6.29 13.07 -6.80
C ALA A 123 -6.42 13.48 -8.27
N ARG A 124 -5.42 13.21 -9.12
CA ARG A 124 -5.60 13.34 -10.59
C ARG A 124 -6.59 12.33 -11.19
N PHE A 125 -6.91 11.29 -10.43
CA PHE A 125 -7.76 10.15 -10.78
C PHE A 125 -9.03 10.05 -9.92
N LEU A 126 -9.11 10.79 -8.80
CA LEU A 126 -10.13 10.62 -7.74
C LEU A 126 -10.54 11.95 -7.11
N PHE A 127 -11.64 11.93 -6.35
CA PHE A 127 -12.06 13.05 -5.50
C PHE A 127 -10.92 13.46 -4.54
N TYR A 128 -10.70 14.76 -4.37
CA TYR A 128 -9.63 15.31 -3.54
C TYR A 128 -9.72 14.85 -2.06
N GLY A 129 -8.57 14.56 -1.45
CA GLY A 129 -8.44 14.44 0.02
C GLY A 129 -8.54 13.02 0.60
N LEU A 130 -8.01 12.00 -0.08
CA LEU A 130 -8.03 10.62 0.41
C LEU A 130 -6.80 10.29 1.25
N LYS A 131 -7.01 9.86 2.49
CA LYS A 131 -5.94 9.42 3.41
C LYS A 131 -6.12 7.95 3.73
N ALA A 132 -5.02 7.21 3.73
CA ALA A 132 -5.03 5.82 4.14
C ALA A 132 -3.95 5.57 5.20
N ARG A 133 -4.38 4.97 6.30
CA ARG A 133 -3.54 4.53 7.41
C ARG A 133 -3.44 3.02 7.35
N PHE A 134 -2.23 2.53 7.12
CA PHE A 134 -1.90 1.11 7.08
C PHE A 134 -1.25 0.75 8.40
N GLU A 135 -1.66 -0.36 8.98
CA GLU A 135 -0.97 -0.92 10.14
C GLU A 135 -0.36 -2.23 9.72
N ILE A 136 0.96 -2.29 9.81
CA ILE A 136 1.75 -3.47 9.47
C ILE A 136 2.13 -4.15 10.78
N GLY A 137 1.87 -5.45 10.87
CA GLY A 137 2.10 -6.22 12.08
C GLY A 137 3.58 -6.20 12.47
N GLU A 138 3.86 -6.32 13.77
CA GLU A 138 5.21 -6.59 14.25
C GLU A 138 5.61 -8.00 13.78
N LEU A 139 6.33 -8.08 12.66
CA LEU A 139 7.01 -9.29 12.24
C LEU A 139 8.20 -9.51 13.17
N ARG A 140 7.96 -10.19 14.29
CA ARG A 140 9.08 -10.68 15.08
C ARG A 140 9.85 -11.72 14.27
N ALA A 141 11.18 -11.55 14.34
CA ALA A 141 12.23 -12.28 13.63
C ALA A 141 12.16 -13.80 13.72
#